data_AF-A0A1V5MZF4-F1
#
_entry.id   AF-A0A1V5MZF4-F1
#
_cell.length_a   1.000
_cell.length_b   1.000
_cell.length_c   1.000
_cell.angle_alpha   90.00
_cell.angle_beta   90.00
_cell.angle_gamma   90.00
#
_symmetry.space_group_name_H-M   'P 1'
#
loop_
_entity.id
_entity.type
_entity.pdbx_description
1 polymer ?
#
loop_
_entity_poly.entity_id
_entity_poly.type
_entity_poly.pdbx_seq_one_letter_code
_entity_poly.pdbx_strand_id
1 'polypeptide(L)' 'MVCVFGGVELIVPSDWVVHIEVASVLGSFADKRIVNSTVSEPGKELYIKGVVVFGGGEIKNLL' A
#
# COMPACT_ATOMS: atom_id res chain seq x y z
N MET A 1 2.29 -7.60 -7.28
CA MET A 1 1.20 -8.50 -6.84
C MET A 1 0.11 -8.56 -7.89
N VAL A 2 -0.73 -9.60 -7.87
CA VAL A 2 -1.91 -9.73 -8.73
C VAL A 2 -3.08 -10.20 -7.88
N CYS A 3 -4.23 -9.53 -7.97
CA CYS A 3 -5.47 -9.92 -7.31
C CYS A 3 -6.63 -9.86 -8.32
N VAL A 4 -7.37 -10.94 -8.52
CA VAL A 4 -8.40 -11.05 -9.59
C VAL A 4 -9.82 -11.13 -9.04
N PHE A 5 -9.97 -11.49 -7.76
CA PHE A 5 -11.18 -11.36 -6.96
C PHE A 5 -10.77 -11.31 -5.49
N GLY A 6 -11.39 -10.43 -4.69
CA GLY A 6 -11.10 -10.29 -3.25
C GLY A 6 -10.22 -9.09 -2.93
N GLY A 7 -9.35 -9.20 -1.92
CA GLY A 7 -8.45 -8.11 -1.60
C GLY A 7 -7.27 -8.48 -0.74
N VAL A 8 -6.39 -7.50 -0.55
CA VAL A 8 -5.15 -7.62 0.20
C VAL A 8 -5.05 -6.53 1.26
N GLU A 9 -4.65 -6.90 2.46
CA GLU A 9 -4.27 -5.96 3.51
C GLU A 9 -2.77 -6.10 3.77
N LEU A 10 -2.04 -4.99 3.64
CA LEU A 10 -0.60 -4.94 3.89
C LEU A 10 -0.34 -4.13 5.15
N ILE A 11 0.42 -4.72 6.07
CA ILE A 11 0.92 -4.01 7.26
C ILE A 11 2.32 -3.49 6.95
N VAL A 12 2.46 -2.17 6.92
CA VAL A 12 3.73 -1.50 6.62
C VAL A 12 4.04 -0.49 7.73
N PRO A 13 5.28 -0.46 8.24
CA PRO A 13 5.73 0.55 9.22
C PRO A 13 5.48 1.99 8.73
N SER A 14 5.20 2.91 9.65
CA SER A 14 4.86 4.31 9.32
C SER A 14 6.05 5.16 8.87
N ASP A 15 7.27 4.69 9.12
CA ASP A 15 8.54 5.31 8.72
C ASP A 15 8.97 4.98 7.28
N TRP A 16 8.24 4.09 6.60
CA TRP A 16 8.56 3.69 5.23
C TRP A 16 7.90 4.61 4.20
N VAL A 17 8.69 4.99 3.20
CA VAL A 17 8.19 5.66 1.99
C VAL A 17 7.60 4.59 1.08
N VAL A 18 6.32 4.71 0.76
CA VAL A 18 5.61 3.71 -0.04
C VAL A 18 5.22 4.30 -1.39
N HIS A 19 5.64 3.62 -2.46
CA HIS A 19 5.30 3.96 -3.83
C HIS A 19 4.28 2.94 -4.35
N ILE A 20 3.08 3.40 -4.69
CA ILE A 20 1.99 2.55 -5.20
C ILE A 20 1.88 2.73 -6.71
N GLU A 21 2.20 1.67 -7.45
CA GLU A 21 2.05 1.55 -8.90
C GLU A 21 1.11 0.36 -9.20
N VAL A 22 -0.12 0.44 -8.69
CA VAL A 22 -1.14 -0.59 -8.88
C VAL A 22 -2.20 -0.08 -9.84
N ALA A 23 -2.40 -0.79 -10.95
CA ALA A 23 -3.53 -0.53 -11.84
C ALA A 23 -4.76 -1.29 -11.35
N SER A 24 -5.91 -0.62 -11.20
CA SER A 24 -7.17 -1.26 -10.83
C SER A 24 -8.17 -1.29 -11.97
N VAL A 25 -8.82 -2.43 -12.15
CA VAL A 25 -9.96 -2.63 -13.06
C VAL A 25 -11.16 -3.00 -12.19
N LEU A 26 -12.07 -2.05 -11.98
CA LEU A 26 -13.24 -2.17 -11.10
C LEU A 26 -12.86 -2.54 -9.66
N GLY A 27 -12.11 -1.65 -9.00
CA GLY A 27 -11.57 -1.84 -7.65
C GLY A 27 -10.80 -0.62 -7.14
N SER A 28 -10.29 -0.68 -5.90
CA SER A 28 -9.47 0.39 -5.31
C SER A 28 -8.27 -0.13 -4.54
N PHE A 29 -7.17 0.63 -4.53
CA PHE A 29 -6.00 0.33 -3.70
C PHE A 29 -5.57 1.61 -2.98
N ALA A 30 -5.47 1.59 -1.65
CA ALA A 30 -5.23 2.81 -0.87
C ALA A 30 -4.22 2.63 0.27
N ASP A 31 -3.38 3.63 0.49
CA ASP A 31 -2.59 3.76 1.72
C ASP A 31 -3.44 4.45 2.80
N LYS A 32 -3.70 3.76 3.91
CA LYS A 32 -4.45 4.26 5.07
C LYS A 32 -3.58 4.36 6.32
N ARG A 33 -2.26 4.31 6.18
CA ARG A 33 -1.34 4.43 7.32
C ARG A 33 -1.42 5.81 7.96
N ILE A 34 -1.22 5.84 9.28
CA ILE A 34 -0.90 7.08 10.00
C ILE A 34 0.61 7.30 9.82
N VAL A 35 0.98 8.25 8.97
CA VAL A 35 2.39 8.55 8.65
C VAL A 35 2.95 9.52 9.68
N ASN A 36 4.06 9.16 10.32
CA ASN A 36 4.78 10.07 11.22
C ASN A 36 5.64 11.01 10.38
N SER A 37 5.29 12.30 10.33
CA SER A 37 5.99 13.33 9.54
C SER A 37 7.38 13.73 10.07
N THR A 38 7.92 13.01 11.06
CA THR A 38 9.18 13.31 11.76
C THR A 38 10.37 12.47 11.30
N VAL A 39 10.27 11.74 10.19
CA VAL A 39 11.37 10.89 9.70
C VAL A 39 12.38 11.73 8.94
N SER A 40 13.42 12.17 9.66
CA SER A 40 14.59 12.91 9.17
C SER A 40 15.72 12.00 8.63
N GLU A 41 15.50 10.69 8.55
CA GLU A 41 16.47 9.72 8.02
C GLU A 41 16.05 9.23 6.63
N PRO A 42 16.98 8.74 5.79
CA PRO A 42 16.60 8.06 4.55
C PRO A 42 15.81 6.79 4.91
N GLY A 43 14.49 6.94 5.00
CA GLY A 43 13.56 5.87 5.33
C GLY A 43 13.59 4.77 4.28
N LYS A 44 13.29 3.54 4.68
CA LYS A 44 13.22 2.41 3.75
C LYS A 44 12.11 2.68 2.72
N GLU A 45 12.40 2.38 1.46
CA GLU A 45 11.45 2.51 0.36
C GLU A 45 10.79 1.17 0.04
N LEU A 46 9.47 1.16 -0.14
CA LEU A 46 8.70 0.01 -0.58
C LEU A 46 7.92 0.35 -1.85
N TYR A 47 8.21 -0.40 -2.92
CA TYR A 47 7.53 -0.27 -4.20
C TYR A 47 6.49 -1.38 -4.35
N ILE A 48 5.23 -1.01 -4.46
CA ILE A 48 4.11 -1.93 -4.65
C ILE A 48 3.62 -1.80 -6.08
N LYS A 49 4.00 -2.77 -6.92
CA LYS A 49 3.60 -2.82 -8.34
C LYS A 49 2.62 -3.96 -8.58
N GLY A 50 1.59 -3.75 -9.38
CA GLY A 50 0.64 -4.83 -9.65
C GLY A 50 -0.64 -4.45 -10.36
N VAL A 51 -1.52 -5.44 -10.46
CA VAL A 51 -2.86 -5.29 -11.00
C VAL A 51 -3.88 -5.82 -10.00
N VAL A 52 -4.99 -5.10 -9.85
CA VAL A 52 -6.17 -5.55 -9.10
C VAL A 52 -7.36 -5.53 -10.05
N VAL A 53 -8.08 -6.64 -10.16
CA VAL A 53 -9.30 -6.78 -10.96
C VAL A 53 -10.42 -7.22 -10.01
N PHE A 54 -11.58 -6.56 -10.04
CA PHE A 54 -12.75 -6.89 -9.20
C PHE A 54 -12.45 -7.12 -7.71
N GLY A 55 -11.89 -6.10 -7.05
CA GLY A 55 -11.40 -6.23 -5.68
C GLY A 55 -10.77 -4.96 -5.14
N GLY A 56 -9.95 -5.10 -4.10
CA GLY A 56 -9.19 -3.96 -3.61
C GLY A 56 -7.99 -4.31 -2.74
N GLY A 57 -7.29 -3.29 -2.28
CA GLY A 57 -6.26 -3.48 -1.28
C GLY A 57 -6.05 -2.25 -0.43
N GLU A 58 -5.57 -2.47 0.78
CA GLU A 58 -5.23 -1.38 1.68
C GLU A 58 -3.91 -1.61 2.38
N ILE A 59 -3.24 -0.50 2.68
CA ILE A 59 -2.05 -0.48 3.51
C ILE A 59 -2.44 0.13 4.85
N LYS A 60 -2.09 -0.56 5.93
CA LYS A 60 -2.28 -0.09 7.30
C LYS A 60 -0.98 -0.22 8.06
N ASN A 61 -0.92 0.44 9.22
CA ASN A 61 0.12 0.26 10.22
C ASN A 61 -0.51 -0.42 11.45
N LEU A 62 0.30 -1.13 12.24
CA LEU A 62 -0.14 -1.79 13.48
C LEU A 62 -0.35 -0.82 14.66
N LEU A 63 -0.22 0.49 14.42
CA LEU A 63 -0.22 1.55 15.42
C LEU A 63 -1.41 2.48 15.22
#